data_AF-A0A327YBE7-F1
#
_entry.id   AF-A0A327YBE7-F1
#
_cell.length_a   1.000
_cell.length_b   1.000
_cell.length_c   1.000
_cell.angle_alpha   90.00
_cell.angle_beta   90.00
_cell.angle_gamma   90.00
#
_symmetry.space_group_name_H-M   'P 1'
#
loop_
_entity.id
_entity.type
_entity.pdbx_description
1 polymer ?
#
loop_
_entity_poly.entity_id
_entity_poly.type
_entity_poly.pdbx_seq_one_letter_code
_entity_poly.pdbx_strand_id
1 'polypeptide(L)' 'MTSDKHDTRAGPGDAGYADRPVKRPQSPADRKRGRSATKLFTWLLGVGVVVVLVLTVAAMI' A
#
# COMPACT_ATOMS: atom_id res chain seq x y z
N MET A 1 -3.38 -31.84 -38.21
CA MET A 1 -3.88 -31.75 -36.81
C MET A 1 -2.75 -31.29 -35.92
N THR A 2 -2.64 -29.99 -35.67
CA THR A 2 -1.69 -29.43 -34.69
C THR A 2 -2.18 -29.78 -33.29
N SER A 3 -1.39 -30.55 -32.55
CA SER A 3 -1.70 -30.91 -31.16
C SER A 3 -1.42 -29.71 -30.27
N ASP A 4 -2.48 -29.05 -29.80
CA ASP A 4 -2.41 -28.02 -28.78
C ASP A 4 -1.93 -28.66 -27.46
N LYS A 5 -0.65 -28.49 -27.15
CA LYS A 5 0.04 -29.06 -25.96
C LYS A 5 -0.35 -28.39 -24.62
N HIS A 6 -1.45 -27.65 -24.56
CA HIS A 6 -1.83 -26.86 -23.39
C HIS A 6 -3.27 -27.07 -22.91
N ASP A 7 -3.94 -28.16 -23.28
CA ASP A 7 -5.21 -28.52 -22.66
C ASP A 7 -4.96 -29.19 -21.29
N THR A 8 -4.60 -28.38 -20.30
CA THR A 8 -4.47 -28.84 -18.91
C THR A 8 -5.86 -28.75 -18.30
N ARG A 9 -6.65 -29.82 -18.42
CA ARG A 9 -7.93 -29.95 -17.71
C ARG A 9 -7.66 -29.85 -16.20
N ALA A 10 -8.07 -28.75 -15.58
CA ALA A 10 -8.10 -28.58 -14.13
C ALA A 10 -8.87 -29.77 -13.52
N GLY A 11 -8.23 -30.53 -12.64
CA GLY A 11 -8.88 -31.62 -11.91
C GLY A 11 -9.95 -31.10 -10.95
N PRO A 12 -10.84 -31.96 -10.41
CA PRO A 12 -11.95 -31.56 -9.52
C PRO A 12 -11.55 -30.94 -8.16
N GLY A 13 -10.28 -30.54 -7.98
CA GLY A 13 -9.78 -29.75 -6.85
C GLY A 13 -8.81 -28.63 -7.25
N ASP A 14 -8.65 -28.35 -8.55
CA ASP A 14 -7.76 -27.31 -9.11
C ASP A 14 -8.54 -26.02 -9.48
N ALA A 15 -9.87 -26.08 -9.42
CA ALA A 15 -10.73 -24.91 -9.51
C ALA A 15 -10.44 -23.96 -8.33
N GLY A 16 -9.64 -22.93 -8.59
CA GLY A 16 -9.24 -21.91 -7.61
C GLY A 16 -7.79 -21.99 -7.14
N TYR A 17 -6.99 -22.97 -7.58
CA TYR A 17 -5.55 -23.01 -7.25
C TYR A 17 -4.79 -21.82 -7.87
N ALA A 18 -5.19 -21.41 -9.08
CA ALA A 18 -4.66 -20.22 -9.75
C ALA A 18 -5.14 -18.90 -9.13
N ASP A 19 -6.30 -18.90 -8.46
CA ASP A 19 -6.90 -17.71 -7.82
C ASP A 19 -6.46 -17.52 -6.37
N ARG A 20 -5.63 -18.41 -5.82
CA ARG A 20 -5.14 -18.23 -4.46
C ARG A 20 -4.32 -16.94 -4.37
N PRO A 21 -4.60 -16.05 -3.39
CA PRO A 21 -3.87 -14.81 -3.25
C PRO A 21 -2.40 -15.10 -2.93
N VAL A 22 -1.53 -14.86 -3.91
CA VAL A 22 -0.07 -14.95 -3.75
C VAL A 22 0.46 -13.63 -3.20
N LYS A 23 1.33 -13.70 -2.20
CA LYS A 23 2.01 -12.52 -1.68
C LYS A 23 2.78 -11.85 -2.82
N ARG A 24 2.43 -10.61 -3.13
CA ARG A 24 3.16 -9.80 -4.11
C ARG A 24 4.60 -9.64 -3.63
N PRO A 25 5.61 -9.84 -4.48
CA PRO A 25 7.00 -9.59 -4.11
C PRO A 25 7.14 -8.14 -3.66
N GLN A 26 7.52 -7.94 -2.39
CA GLN A 26 7.74 -6.62 -1.81
C GLN A 26 9.11 -6.11 -2.25
N SER A 27 9.13 -4.99 -2.95
CA SER A 27 10.37 -4.35 -3.38
C SER A 27 10.96 -3.50 -2.23
N PRO A 28 12.30 -3.42 -2.10
CA PRO A 28 12.93 -2.42 -1.22
C PRO A 28 12.50 -0.98 -1.53
N ALA A 29 12.07 -0.70 -2.77
CA ALA A 29 11.54 0.59 -3.19
C ALA A 29 10.19 0.93 -2.53
N ASP A 30 9.36 -0.07 -2.23
CA ASP A 30 8.08 0.14 -1.54
C ASP A 30 8.30 0.67 -0.12
N ARG A 31 9.37 0.22 0.54
CA ARG A 31 9.77 0.71 1.87
C ARG A 31 10.23 2.17 1.83
N LYS A 32 10.87 2.62 0.74
CA LYS A 32 11.30 4.02 0.57
C LYS A 32 10.10 4.93 0.36
N ARG A 33 9.10 4.48 -0.40
CA ARG A 33 7.86 5.24 -0.67
C ARG A 33 7.03 5.42 0.60
N GLY A 34 6.95 4.38 1.45
CA GLY A 34 6.30 4.46 2.76
C GLY A 34 6.92 5.51 3.69
N ARG A 35 8.27 5.54 3.81
CA ARG A 35 8.95 6.54 4.66
C ARG A 35 8.72 7.97 4.20
N SER A 36 8.66 8.21 2.89
CA SER A 36 8.39 9.55 2.34
C SER A 36 6.98 10.03 2.71
N ALA A 37 5.98 9.17 2.60
CA ALA A 37 4.60 9.49 2.98
C ALA A 37 4.47 9.78 4.48
N THR A 38 5.10 8.96 5.33
CA THR A 38 5.13 9.20 6.78
C THR A 38 5.80 10.54 7.11
N LYS A 39 6.94 10.85 6.47
CA LYS A 39 7.64 12.13 6.69
C LYS A 39 6.78 13.34 6.33
N LEU A 40 6.09 13.29 5.19
CA LEU A 40 5.16 14.36 4.78
C LEU A 40 4.02 14.51 5.79
N PHE A 41 3.42 13.39 6.21
CA PHE A 41 2.33 13.40 7.18
C PHE A 41 2.76 14.00 8.53
N THR A 42 3.91 13.59 9.07
CA THR A 42 4.43 14.14 10.34
C THR A 42 4.71 15.63 10.23
N TRP A 43 5.19 16.10 9.09
CA TRP A 43 5.43 17.52 8.86
C TRP A 43 4.13 18.34 8.83
N LEU A 44 3.12 17.87 8.08
CA LEU A 44 1.80 18.49 8.03
C LEU A 44 1.13 18.53 9.41
N LEU A 45 1.24 17.45 10.19
CA LEU A 45 0.75 17.38 11.56
C LEU A 45 1.43 18.43 12.44
N GLY A 46 2.76 18.53 12.37
CA GLY A 46 3.53 19.51 13.13
C GLY A 46 3.13 20.95 12.80
N VAL A 47 2.97 21.28 11.52
CA VAL A 47 2.49 22.60 11.07
C VAL A 47 1.10 22.89 11.63
N GLY A 48 0.17 21.92 11.56
CA GLY A 48 -1.17 22.08 12.11
C GLY A 48 -1.17 22.36 13.61
N VAL A 49 -0.36 21.65 14.39
CA VAL A 49 -0.20 21.89 15.83
C VAL A 49 0.32 23.29 16.11
N VAL A 50 1.34 23.74 15.38
CA VAL A 50 1.91 25.09 15.54
C VAL A 50 0.86 26.17 15.26
N VAL A 51 0.07 26.02 14.18
CA VAL A 51 -1.00 26.97 13.85
C VAL A 51 -2.03 27.06 14.97
N VAL A 52 -2.50 25.92 15.47
CA VAL A 52 -3.47 25.89 16.58
C VAL A 52 -2.91 26.55 17.84
N LEU A 53 -1.65 26.27 18.18
CA LEU A 53 -0.99 26.90 19.33
C LEU A 53 -0.91 28.42 19.19
N VAL A 54 -0.50 28.92 18.02
CA VAL A 54 -0.43 30.36 17.74
C VAL A 54 -1.80 31.02 17.86
N LEU A 55 -2.83 30.43 17.23
CA LEU A 55 -4.19 30.97 17.31
C LEU A 55 -4.76 30.94 18.73
N THR A 56 -4.47 29.89 19.49
CA THR A 56 -4.92 29.77 20.89
C THR A 56 -4.27 30.83 21.77
N VAL A 57 -2.95 31.02 21.64
CA VAL A 57 -2.23 32.06 22.38
C VAL A 57 -2.72 33.45 21.98
N ALA A 58 -2.91 33.71 20.68
CA ALA A 58 -3.42 34.98 20.19
C ALA A 58 -4.86 35.27 20.67
N ALA A 59 -5.68 34.25 20.91
CA ALA A 59 -7.02 34.41 21.46
C ALA A 59 -7.05 34.64 22.99
N MET A 60 -5.96 34.30 23.69
CA MET A 60 -5.83 34.50 25.15
C MET A 60 -5.21 35.84 25.53
N ILE A 61 -4.59 36.54 24.57
CA ILE A 61 -3.99 37.88 24.73
C ILE A 61 -5.02 38.92 24.28
#